data_AF-A0A1W9XAS3-F1
#
_entry.id   AF-A0A1W9XAS3-F1
#
_cell.length_a   1.000
_cell.length_b   1.000
_cell.length_c   1.000
_cell.angle_alpha   90.00
_cell.angle_beta   90.00
_cell.angle_gamma   90.00
#
_symmetry.space_group_name_H-M   'P 1'
#
loop_
_entity.id
_entity.type
_entity.pdbx_description
1 polymer ?
#
loop_
_entity_poly.entity_id
_entity_poly.type
_entity_poly.pdbx_seq_one_letter_code
_entity_poly.pdbx_strand_id
1 'polypeptide(L)'
;MKNVSIRDNYAEVLTTLGELQTCVDLALQRYIIEQISSKIAELRERDSSFQSKYGCDYPTFIQRISKDEAFVIHIEKSISKMWEMDQAEWEFCHKGTEDWMQRLRNILLPS
;
A
#
# COMPACT_ATOMS: atom_id res chain seq x y z
N MET A 1 -16.43 21.89 -1.83
CA MET A 1 -15.09 22.53 -1.82
C MET A 1 -14.63 22.62 -0.37
N LYS A 2 -13.40 22.21 -0.06
CA LYS A 2 -12.80 22.36 1.28
C LYS A 2 -11.71 23.43 1.18
N ASN A 3 -11.65 24.33 2.15
CA ASN A 3 -10.66 25.41 2.16
C ASN A 3 -9.46 25.00 3.02
N VAL A 4 -8.26 25.30 2.54
CA VAL A 4 -6.98 25.11 3.25
C VAL A 4 -6.22 26.42 3.21
N SER A 5 -5.63 26.82 4.33
CA SER A 5 -4.76 28.00 4.38
C SER A 5 -3.38 27.63 3.83
N ILE A 6 -2.86 28.44 2.92
CA ILE A 6 -1.48 28.36 2.42
C ILE A 6 -0.72 29.61 2.86
N ARG A 7 0.61 29.49 2.97
CA ARG A 7 1.46 30.65 3.31
C ARG A 7 1.49 31.63 2.14
N ASP A 8 1.48 32.92 2.46
CA ASP A 8 1.46 34.00 1.46
C ASP A 8 2.65 33.89 0.49
N ASN A 9 3.85 33.57 0.99
CA ASN A 9 5.03 33.41 0.15
C ASN A 9 4.91 32.24 -0.85
N TYR A 10 4.11 31.21 -0.55
CA TYR A 10 3.83 30.13 -1.50
C TYR A 10 2.76 30.57 -2.51
N ALA A 11 1.72 31.26 -2.04
CA ALA A 11 0.66 31.79 -2.90
C ALA A 11 1.21 32.77 -3.94
N GLU A 12 2.10 33.68 -3.54
CA GLU A 12 2.78 34.63 -4.42
C GLU A 12 3.55 33.89 -5.52
N VAL A 13 4.43 32.94 -5.15
CA VAL A 13 5.21 32.18 -6.13
C VAL A 13 4.30 31.37 -7.06
N LEU A 14 3.30 30.65 -6.54
CA LEU A 14 2.40 29.85 -7.37
C LEU A 14 1.59 30.72 -8.34
N THR A 15 1.14 31.90 -7.90
CA THR A 15 0.41 32.85 -8.75
C THR A 15 1.28 33.41 -9.89
N THR A 16 2.60 33.50 -9.69
CA THR A 16 3.51 33.86 -10.80
C THR A 16 3.68 32.73 -11.83
N LEU A 17 3.42 31.48 -11.44
CA LEU A 17 3.58 30.30 -12.30
C LEU A 17 2.28 29.91 -13.03
N GLY A 18 1.13 30.35 -12.53
CA GLY A 18 -0.16 30.08 -13.13
C GLY A 18 -1.34 30.40 -12.21
N GLU A 19 -2.52 29.89 -12.57
CA GLU A 19 -3.71 30.01 -11.72
C GLU A 19 -3.49 29.21 -10.43
N LEU A 20 -3.74 29.87 -9.28
CA LEU A 20 -3.36 29.37 -7.97
C LEU A 20 -3.99 28.00 -7.65
N GLN A 21 -5.30 27.85 -7.91
CA GLN A 21 -6.02 26.60 -7.66
C GLN A 21 -5.46 25.45 -8.49
N THR A 22 -5.21 25.69 -9.78
CA THR A 22 -4.61 24.72 -10.71
C THR A 22 -3.22 24.29 -10.26
N CYS A 23 -2.40 25.24 -9.80
CA CYS A 23 -1.05 24.95 -9.30
C CYS A 23 -1.11 24.11 -8.00
N VAL A 24 -2.03 24.46 -7.10
CA VAL A 24 -2.27 23.71 -5.86
C VAL A 24 -2.77 22.30 -6.14
N ASP A 25 -3.74 22.14 -7.05
CA ASP A 25 -4.30 20.85 -7.42
C ASP A 25 -3.23 19.93 -8.04
N LEU A 26 -2.37 20.46 -8.91
CA LEU A 26 -1.26 19.71 -9.48
C LEU A 26 -0.23 19.29 -8.42
N ALA A 27 0.11 20.20 -7.50
CA ALA A 27 1.04 19.90 -6.41
C ALA A 27 0.49 18.80 -5.48
N LEU A 28 -0.80 18.89 -5.13
CA LEU A 28 -1.48 17.89 -4.33
C LEU A 28 -1.56 16.54 -5.06
N GLN A 29 -1.90 16.53 -6.36
CA GLN A 29 -1.94 15.30 -7.14
C GLN A 29 -0.58 14.59 -7.12
N ARG A 30 0.51 15.32 -7.36
CA ARG A 30 1.89 14.78 -7.32
C ARG A 30 2.22 14.21 -5.95
N TYR A 31 1.95 14.97 -4.89
CA TYR A 31 2.19 14.54 -3.52
C TYR A 31 1.40 13.26 -3.19
N ILE A 32 0.12 13.21 -3.54
CA ILE A 32 -0.72 12.04 -3.28
C ILE A 32 -0.20 10.82 -4.05
N ILE A 33 0.18 10.96 -5.32
CA ILE A 33 0.78 9.87 -6.10
C ILE A 33 2.05 9.34 -5.43
N GLU A 34 2.93 10.22 -4.97
CA GLU A 34 4.15 9.87 -4.25
C GLU A 34 3.85 9.08 -2.98
N GLN A 35 2.93 9.59 -2.13
CA GLN A 35 2.55 8.94 -0.88
C GLN A 35 1.94 7.56 -1.10
N ILE A 36 1.05 7.42 -2.09
CA ILE A 36 0.44 6.14 -2.42
C ILE A 36 1.48 5.16 -2.95
N SER A 37 2.39 5.62 -3.82
CA SER A 37 3.46 4.80 -4.38
C SER A 37 4.39 4.29 -3.28
N SER A 38 4.79 5.17 -2.34
CA SER A 38 5.58 4.79 -1.17
C SER A 38 4.85 3.75 -0.32
N LYS A 39 3.55 3.92 -0.10
CA LYS A 39 2.77 2.97 0.71
C LYS A 39 2.65 1.60 0.05
N ILE A 40 2.43 1.57 -1.27
CA ILE A 40 2.43 0.33 -2.06
C ILE A 40 3.79 -0.37 -1.96
N ALA A 41 4.90 0.38 -2.04
CA ALA A 41 6.23 -0.18 -1.93
C ALA A 41 6.46 -0.84 -0.55
N GLU A 42 6.12 -0.14 0.53
CA GLU A 42 6.20 -0.65 1.91
C GLU A 42 5.41 -1.96 2.09
N LEU A 43 4.16 -2.00 1.62
CA LEU A 43 3.31 -3.19 1.76
C LEU A 43 3.84 -4.36 0.94
N ARG A 44 4.35 -4.11 -0.28
CA ARG A 44 4.96 -5.15 -1.12
C ARG A 44 6.25 -5.71 -0.55
N GLU A 45 7.07 -4.87 0.09
CA GLU A 45 8.29 -5.32 0.76
C GLU A 45 7.97 -6.28 1.92
N ARG A 46 6.95 -5.94 2.72
CA ARG A 46 6.46 -6.80 3.80
C ARG A 46 5.82 -8.09 3.27
N ASP A 47 5.00 -8.00 2.23
CA ASP A 47 4.42 -9.17 1.55
C ASP A 47 5.53 -10.12 1.03
N SER A 48 6.55 -9.57 0.37
CA SER A 48 7.71 -10.33 -0.13
C SER A 48 8.53 -10.97 0.99
N SER A 49 8.59 -10.32 2.15
CA SER A 49 9.27 -10.85 3.34
C SER A 49 8.55 -12.09 3.86
N PHE A 50 7.22 -12.09 3.89
CA PHE A 50 6.44 -13.28 4.24
C PHE A 50 6.53 -14.37 3.17
N GLN A 51 6.49 -14.01 1.89
CA GLN A 51 6.70 -14.96 0.79
C GLN A 51 8.05 -15.67 0.93
N SER A 52 9.10 -14.93 1.29
CA SER A 52 10.43 -15.48 1.54
C SER A 52 10.45 -16.37 2.79
N LYS A 53 9.76 -15.96 3.86
CA LYS A 53 9.65 -16.71 5.13
C LYS A 53 8.95 -18.06 4.94
N TYR A 54 7.87 -18.10 4.15
CA TYR A 54 7.02 -19.28 3.97
C TYR A 54 7.28 -20.05 2.66
N GLY A 55 8.16 -19.52 1.80
CA GLY A 55 8.59 -20.17 0.55
C GLY A 55 7.50 -20.28 -0.52
N CYS A 56 6.41 -19.52 -0.41
CA CYS A 56 5.30 -19.50 -1.37
C CYS A 56 4.60 -18.14 -1.36
N ASP A 57 3.80 -17.85 -2.38
CA ASP A 57 2.98 -16.64 -2.40
C ASP A 57 1.78 -16.72 -1.42
N TYR A 58 1.16 -15.57 -1.15
CA TYR A 58 0.04 -15.47 -0.20
C TYR A 58 -1.15 -16.37 -0.58
N PRO A 59 -1.66 -16.39 -1.84
CA PRO A 59 -2.76 -17.27 -2.21
C PRO A 59 -2.45 -18.75 -1.99
N THR A 60 -1.24 -19.18 -2.34
CA THR A 60 -0.79 -20.57 -2.12
C THR A 60 -0.69 -20.87 -0.63
N PHE A 61 -0.14 -19.95 0.17
CA PHE A 61 -0.07 -20.09 1.63
C PHE A 61 -1.46 -20.31 2.23
N ILE A 62 -2.44 -19.45 1.91
CA ILE A 62 -3.83 -19.55 2.38
C ILE A 62 -4.47 -20.87 1.96
N GLN A 63 -4.26 -21.29 0.71
CA GLN A 63 -4.77 -22.57 0.22
C GLN A 63 -4.22 -23.74 1.02
N ARG A 64 -2.91 -23.74 1.33
CA ARG A 64 -2.25 -24.84 2.03
C ARG A 64 -2.65 -24.91 3.50
N ILE A 65 -2.67 -23.78 4.23
CA ILE A 65 -3.13 -23.80 5.64
C ILE A 65 -4.58 -24.29 5.78
N SER A 66 -5.41 -24.10 4.75
CA SER A 66 -6.82 -24.51 4.76
C SER A 66 -7.04 -25.98 4.41
N LYS A 67 -6.07 -26.65 3.77
CA LYS A 67 -6.28 -27.97 3.13
C LYS A 67 -5.21 -29.01 3.48
N ASP A 68 -4.06 -28.60 3.99
CA ASP A 68 -2.88 -29.42 4.22
C ASP A 68 -2.46 -29.32 5.69
N GLU A 69 -2.99 -30.22 6.52
CA GLU A 69 -2.66 -30.29 7.95
C GLU A 69 -1.17 -30.55 8.18
N ALA A 70 -0.51 -31.32 7.31
CA ALA A 70 0.92 -31.59 7.41
C ALA A 70 1.74 -30.31 7.18
N PHE A 71 1.30 -29.44 6.26
CA PHE A 71 1.89 -28.11 6.09
C PHE A 71 1.73 -27.24 7.35
N VAL A 72 0.53 -27.19 7.94
CA VAL A 72 0.29 -26.43 9.19
C VAL A 72 1.22 -26.92 10.31
N ILE A 73 1.33 -28.24 10.50
CA ILE A 73 2.24 -28.83 11.49
C ILE A 73 3.70 -28.46 11.19
N HIS A 74 4.09 -28.45 9.92
CA HIS A 74 5.45 -28.10 9.52
C HIS A 74 5.79 -26.64 9.82
N ILE A 75 4.93 -25.69 9.43
CA ILE A 75 5.18 -24.26 9.65
C ILE A 75 5.19 -23.91 11.13
N GLU A 76 4.27 -24.48 11.93
CA GLU A 76 4.19 -24.29 13.38
C GLU A 76 5.47 -24.77 14.08
N LYS A 77 5.99 -25.94 13.67
CA LYS A 77 7.17 -26.55 14.30
C LYS A 77 8.49 -25.96 13.82
N SER A 78 8.58 -25.57 12.55
CA SER A 78 9.87 -25.37 11.87
C SER A 78 10.10 -23.93 11.38
N ILE A 79 9.05 -23.14 11.21
CA ILE A 79 9.15 -21.79 10.64
C ILE A 79 8.76 -20.73 11.68
N SER A 80 7.53 -20.79 12.20
CA SER A 80 6.99 -19.77 13.11
C SER A 80 5.84 -20.34 13.94
N LYS A 81 5.96 -20.27 15.27
CA LYS A 81 4.82 -20.50 16.18
C LYS A 81 3.80 -19.36 16.19
N MET A 82 4.12 -18.26 15.51
CA MET A 82 3.27 -17.08 15.38
C MET A 82 2.72 -16.98 13.96
N TRP A 83 2.63 -18.09 13.22
CA TRP A 83 2.24 -18.06 11.81
C TRP A 83 0.82 -17.53 11.59
N GLU A 84 -0.09 -17.65 12.55
CA GLU A 84 -1.43 -17.04 12.48
C GLU A 84 -1.36 -15.51 12.54
N MET A 85 -0.47 -14.95 13.37
CA MET A 85 -0.22 -13.51 13.39
C MET A 85 0.45 -13.05 12.10
N ASP A 86 1.44 -13.81 11.62
CA ASP A 86 2.09 -13.55 10.34
C ASP A 86 1.04 -13.59 9.20
N GLN A 87 0.10 -14.54 9.23
CA GLN A 87 -0.97 -14.66 8.24
C GLN A 87 -1.89 -13.44 8.23
N ALA A 88 -2.29 -12.95 9.40
CA ALA A 88 -3.12 -11.74 9.50
C ALA A 88 -2.36 -10.49 8.99
N GLU A 89 -1.08 -10.37 9.31
CA GLU A 89 -0.25 -9.25 8.85
C GLU A 89 0.02 -9.34 7.33
N TRP A 90 0.25 -10.54 6.81
CA TRP A 90 0.44 -10.77 5.38
C TRP A 90 -0.85 -10.46 4.60
N GLU A 91 -2.01 -10.88 5.12
CA GLU A 91 -3.31 -10.53 4.55
C GLU A 91 -3.51 -9.01 4.45
N PHE A 92 -3.15 -8.29 5.51
CA PHE A 92 -3.18 -6.83 5.52
C PHE A 92 -2.27 -6.23 4.43
N CYS A 93 -1.06 -6.76 4.25
CA CYS A 93 -0.13 -6.29 3.22
C CYS A 93 -0.64 -6.58 1.82
N HIS A 94 -1.14 -7.79 1.58
CA HIS A 94 -1.61 -8.26 0.29
C HIS A 94 -2.83 -7.45 -0.18
N LYS A 95 -3.89 -7.44 0.63
CA LYS A 95 -5.13 -6.69 0.34
C LYS A 95 -4.89 -5.18 0.34
N GLY A 96 -4.07 -4.69 1.27
CA GLY A 96 -3.71 -3.28 1.32
C GLY A 96 -3.02 -2.81 0.04
N THR A 97 -2.18 -3.65 -0.57
CA THR A 97 -1.55 -3.34 -1.86
C THR A 97 -2.61 -3.17 -2.97
N GLU A 98 -3.60 -4.06 -3.04
CA GLU A 98 -4.71 -3.98 -4.00
C GLU A 98 -5.54 -2.70 -3.82
N ASP A 99 -5.90 -2.39 -2.58
CA ASP A 99 -6.68 -1.19 -2.23
C ASP A 99 -5.95 0.10 -2.63
N TRP A 100 -4.66 0.20 -2.30
CA TRP A 100 -3.87 1.37 -2.66
C TRP A 100 -3.61 1.48 -4.16
N MET A 101 -3.43 0.35 -4.86
CA MET A 101 -3.37 0.35 -6.33
C MET A 101 -4.66 0.86 -6.95
N GLN A 102 -5.82 0.47 -6.41
CA GLN A 102 -7.10 0.99 -6.89
C GLN A 102 -7.25 2.49 -6.64
N ARG A 103 -6.84 2.98 -5.46
CA ARG A 103 -6.83 4.43 -5.17
C ARG A 103 -5.92 5.20 -6.13
N LEU A 104 -4.73 4.67 -6.44
CA LEU A 104 -3.82 5.28 -7.41
C LEU A 104 -4.45 5.36 -8.80
N ARG A 105 -5.09 4.27 -9.25
CA ARG A 105 -5.81 4.26 -10.53
C ARG A 105 -6.89 5.34 -10.60
N ASN A 106 -7.67 5.51 -9.54
CA ASN A 106 -8.73 6.52 -9.50
C ASN A 106 -8.17 7.95 -9.58
N ILE A 107 -6.94 8.20 -9.10
CA ILE A 107 -6.28 9.51 -9.19
C ILE A 107 -5.69 9.77 -10.58
N LEU A 108 -5.17 8.72 -11.23
CA LEU A 108 -4.57 8.81 -12.56
C LEU A 108 -5.61 8.82 -13.68
N LEU A 109 -6.72 8.12 -13.49
CA LEU A 109 -7.82 7.95 -14.44
C LEU A 109 -9.15 8.28 -13.74
N PRO A 110 -9.40 9.57 -13.44
CA PRO A 110 -10.68 9.99 -12.87
C PRO A 110 -11.79 9.73 -13.90
N SER A 111 -12.83 9.00 -13.46
CA SER A 111 -14.04 8.71 -14.23
C SER A 111 -14.95 9.92 -14.38
#